data_AF-A0ABD6AFT7-F1
#
_entry.id   AF-A0ABD6AFT7-F1
#
_cell.length_a   1.000
_cell.length_b   1.000
_cell.length_c   1.000
_cell.angle_alpha   90.00
_cell.angle_beta   90.00
_cell.angle_gamma   90.00
#
_symmetry.space_group_name_H-M   'P 1'
#
loop_
_entity.id
_entity.type
_entity.pdbx_description
1 polymer ?
#
loop_
_entity_poly.entity_id
_entity_poly.type
_entity_poly.pdbx_seq_one_letter_code
_entity_poly.pdbx_strand_id
1 'polypeptide(L)' 'MNCERCSEDASVSHHDVDGFAYYLCVPCAEEWDAVRDATTVIDAAGRSPAR' A
#
# COMPACT_ATOMS: atom_id res chain seq x y z
N MET A 1 17.88 -7.10 2.05
CA MET A 1 17.25 -6.62 0.80
C MET A 1 16.63 -5.27 1.12
N ASN A 2 16.97 -4.24 0.34
CA ASN A 2 16.68 -2.87 0.75
C ASN A 2 15.19 -2.54 0.56
N CYS A 3 14.52 -2.11 1.63
CA CYS A 3 13.16 -1.59 1.50
C CYS A 3 13.17 -0.33 0.63
N GLU A 4 12.33 -0.27 -0.39
CA GLU A 4 12.28 0.88 -1.32
C GLU A 4 11.77 2.17 -0.65
N ARG A 5 11.12 2.06 0.52
CA ARG A 5 10.55 3.19 1.25
C ARG A 5 11.48 3.76 2.31
N CYS A 6 12.01 2.92 3.21
CA CYS A 6 12.90 3.37 4.29
C CYS A 6 14.39 3.17 3.99
N SER A 7 14.75 2.51 2.89
CA SER A 7 16.13 2.18 2.51
C SER A 7 16.90 1.36 3.55
N GLU A 8 16.18 0.63 4.40
CA GLU A 8 16.76 -0.22 5.42
C GLU A 8 17.01 -1.63 4.87
N ASP A 9 18.14 -2.23 5.24
CA ASP A 9 18.45 -3.60 4.82
C ASP A 9 17.64 -4.59 5.66
N ALA A 10 16.48 -4.97 5.13
CA ALA A 10 15.51 -5.82 5.81
C ALA A 10 15.03 -6.97 4.90
N SER A 11 14.11 -7.77 5.39
CA SER A 11 13.37 -8.70 4.54
C SER A 11 12.21 -7.94 3.90
N VAL A 12 12.16 -7.93 2.57
CA VAL A 12 11.10 -7.25 1.81
C VAL A 12 10.17 -8.26 1.16
N SER A 13 8.89 -7.89 1.05
CA SER A 13 7.87 -8.66 0.35
C SER A 13 7.46 -7.93 -0.94
N HIS A 14 7.09 -8.71 -1.96
CA HIS A 14 6.60 -8.18 -3.23
C HIS A 14 5.12 -7.82 -3.11
N HIS A 15 4.78 -6.58 -3.45
CA HIS A 15 3.42 -6.05 -3.48
C HIS A 15 3.12 -5.47 -4.86
N ASP A 16 2.08 -5.96 -5.53
CA ASP A 16 1.57 -5.40 -6.79
C ASP A 16 0.34 -4.53 -6.52
N VAL A 17 0.40 -3.27 -6.93
CA VAL A 17 -0.66 -2.27 -6.72
C VAL A 17 -0.87 -1.49 -8.01
N ASP A 18 -2.06 -1.60 -8.61
CA ASP A 18 -2.41 -0.88 -9.83
C ASP A 18 -1.41 -1.09 -10.99
N GLY A 19 -0.76 -2.27 -11.04
CA GLY A 19 0.26 -2.64 -12.02
C GLY A 19 1.67 -2.14 -11.70
N PHE A 20 1.89 -1.59 -10.51
CA PHE A 20 3.20 -1.22 -9.99
C PHE A 20 3.64 -2.18 -8.89
N ALA A 21 4.82 -2.78 -9.07
CA ALA A 21 5.45 -3.65 -8.10
C ALA A 21 6.30 -2.84 -7.11
N TYR A 22 6.12 -3.08 -5.82
CA TYR A 22 6.87 -2.49 -4.71
C TYR A 22 7.47 -3.58 -3.82
N TYR A 23 8.68 -3.34 -3.32
CA TYR A 23 9.39 -4.21 -2.37
C TYR A 23 9.56 -3.51 -1.03
N LEU A 24 8.70 -3.88 -0.09
CA LEU A 24 8.60 -3.21 1.21
C LEU A 24 8.90 -4.18 2.36
N CYS A 25 9.54 -3.66 3.40
CA CYS A 25 9.64 -4.37 4.67
C CYS A 25 8.28 -4.40 5.37
N VAL A 26 8.10 -5.36 6.29
CA VAL A 26 6.87 -5.55 7.07
C VAL A 26 6.28 -4.25 7.63
N PRO A 27 7.02 -3.39 8.37
CA PRO A 27 6.44 -2.18 8.93
C PRO A 27 6.01 -1.17 7.85
N CYS A 28 6.76 -1.06 6.75
CA CYS A 28 6.38 -0.19 5.65
C CYS A 28 5.14 -0.71 4.89
N ALA A 29 4.96 -2.03 4.82
CA ALA A 29 3.79 -2.65 4.22
C ALA A 29 2.54 -2.46 5.09
N GLU A 30 2.65 -2.60 6.42
CA GLU A 30 1.53 -2.39 7.36
C GLU A 30 1.01 -0.95 7.32
N GLU A 31 1.91 0.04 7.35
CA GLU A 31 1.53 1.46 7.24
C GLU A 31 0.87 1.78 5.89
N TRP A 32 1.34 1.14 4.81
CA TRP A 32 0.74 1.30 3.49
C TRP A 32 -0.66 0.71 3.46
N ASP A 33 -0.84 -0.51 3.97
CA ASP A 33 -2.13 -1.19 4.02
C ASP A 33 -3.18 -0.37 4.78
N ALA A 34 -2.80 0.22 5.92
CA ALA A 34 -3.65 1.13 6.69
C ALA A 34 -4.13 2.35 5.88
N VAL A 35 -3.26 2.95 5.06
CA VAL A 35 -3.62 4.07 4.18
C VAL A 35 -4.55 3.61 3.04
N ARG A 36 -4.35 2.40 2.50
CA ARG A 36 -5.20 1.84 1.44
C ARG A 36 -6.58 1.48 1.92
N ASP A 37 -6.70 0.88 3.09
CA ASP A 37 -7.99 0.54 3.68
C ASP A 37 -8.79 1.83 3.94
N ALA A 38 -8.14 2.84 4.52
CA ALA A 38 -8.74 4.16 4.70
C ALA A 38 -9.14 4.81 3.36
N THR A 39 -8.30 4.75 2.32
CA THR A 39 -8.61 5.30 1.00
C THR A 39 -9.78 4.58 0.33
N THR A 40 -9.85 3.26 0.47
CA THR A 40 -10.95 2.44 -0.07
C THR A 40 -12.28 2.82 0.57
N VAL A 41 -12.30 3.07 1.88
CA VAL A 41 -13.49 3.55 2.60
C VAL A 41 -13.89 4.96 2.13
N ILE A 42 -12.94 5.84 1.85
CA ILE A 42 -13.21 7.19 1.36
C ILE A 42 -13.73 7.17 -0.10
N ASP A 43 -13.14 6.37 -1.00
CA ASP A 43 -13.64 6.26 -2.39
C ASP A 43 -15.04 5.62 -2.43
N ALA A 44 -15.29 4.62 -1.57
CA ALA A 44 -16.62 4.01 -1.41
C ALA A 44 -17.67 5.00 -0.86
N ALA A 45 -17.27 5.92 0.01
CA ALA A 45 -18.18 6.95 0.55
C ALA A 45 -18.36 8.15 -0.40
N GLY A 46 -17.37 8.47 -1.24
CA GLY A 46 -17.40 9.59 -2.18
C GLY A 46 -18.06 9.27 -3.51
N ARG A 47 -17.99 8.02 -3.97
CA ARG A 47 -18.61 7.60 -5.23
C ARG A 47 -20.01 7.06 -4.98
N SER A 48 -20.98 7.97 -4.81
CA SER A 48 -22.38 7.61 -5.11
C SER A 48 -22.41 7.16 -6.58
N PRO A 49 -22.74 5.90 -6.90
CA PRO A 49 -23.05 5.55 -8.28
C PRO A 49 -24.34 6.30 -8.62
N ALA A 50 -24.22 7.38 -9.42
CA ALA A 50 -25.37 8.07 -9.96
C ALA A 50 -26.22 7.03 -10.71
N ARG A 51 -27.38 6.72 -10.16
CA ARG A 51 -28.36 5.77 -10.69
C ARG A 51 -29.46 6.51 -11.43
#